data_AF-A0A3S3PAV5-F1
#
_entry.id   AF-A0A3S3PAV5-F1
#
_cell.length_a   1.000
_cell.length_b   1.000
_cell.length_c   1.000
_cell.angle_alpha   90.00
_cell.angle_beta   90.00
_cell.angle_gamma   90.00
#
_symmetry.space_group_name_H-M   'P 1'
#
loop_
_entity.id
_entity.type
_entity.pdbx_description
1 polymer ?
#
loop_
_entity_poly.entity_id
_entity_poly.type
_entity_poly.pdbx_seq_one_letter_code
_entity_poly.pdbx_strand_id
1 'polypeptide(L)'
;MQQFEHRKNYDQQIYSSDYENPKVAYEFYFKLFGLVSAGMDSYQRAGPIKQDVSGQKLRRVYCQLISTLLWFFAIRSFVLMFIWDPQLQLMMGDITGLWNDYRMYYLMPMLYFSLQTAITSSSFLSKERDLTWLVPFISVKQMQMNGHRSHYYNIKKYTVRITIGIFVSICFVVALTGVVSYQYYITARTKMTDEEFFYWLPWLIIHCLWIFYVAGITAFPLAYFNLVAVVFTKRFAQVCREIEDLADSDPGPPGSKNAALTTLYYEHNEVCELVDESNMFWQTYTFFTYITYIPCNCYVLYNLFFAKFDEILGPFTWGTFFFTIIFLAILSVSAADVAAEAHAPYTALHTLSLLQLPIDLEVNMSTFLHRVRGPTIGYSCLDLFVLTNASISNTIAAVASYFLIVADFSRSTVGRQTQTTAAPPTVSAVPDLVANLTTTAMSLMSSETTGSI
;
A
#
# COMPACT_ATOMS: atom_id res chain seq x y z
N MET A 1 11.36 19.88 29.54
CA MET A 1 12.74 19.33 29.69
C MET A 1 12.97 18.65 31.03
N GLN A 2 12.69 19.27 32.19
CA GLN A 2 12.88 18.61 33.50
C GLN A 2 12.01 17.35 33.74
N GLN A 3 10.80 17.28 33.18
CA GLN A 3 9.98 16.05 33.22
C GLN A 3 10.58 14.88 32.43
N PHE A 4 11.46 15.15 31.45
CA PHE A 4 12.12 14.11 30.65
C PHE A 4 13.34 13.51 31.36
N GLU A 5 14.03 14.28 32.21
CA GLU A 5 15.19 13.79 32.99
C GLU A 5 14.77 12.91 34.17
N HIS A 6 13.61 13.17 34.79
CA HIS A 6 13.15 12.37 35.93
C HIS A 6 12.77 10.93 35.53
N ARG A 7 12.40 10.70 34.26
CA ARG A 7 12.12 9.36 33.72
C ARG A 7 13.37 8.47 33.61
N LYS A 8 14.59 9.03 33.49
CA LYS A 8 15.82 8.25 33.25
C LYS A 8 16.33 7.43 34.43
N ASN A 9 16.06 7.84 35.68
CA ASN A 9 16.64 7.21 36.87
C ASN A 9 15.84 6.01 37.41
N TYR A 10 14.60 5.80 36.96
CA TYR A 10 13.75 4.68 37.41
C TYR A 10 13.95 3.37 36.59
N ASP A 11 14.56 3.46 35.41
CA ASP A 11 14.60 2.36 34.43
C ASP A 11 15.66 1.26 34.70
N GLN A 12 16.53 1.42 35.71
CA GLN A 12 17.69 0.52 35.88
C GLN A 12 17.49 -0.72 36.76
N GLN A 13 16.40 -0.86 37.53
CA GLN A 13 16.31 -1.91 38.57
C GLN A 13 15.34 -3.08 38.30
N ILE A 14 14.60 -3.11 37.18
CA ILE A 14 13.60 -4.18 36.93
C ILE A 14 13.86 -4.84 35.57
N TYR A 15 14.88 -5.71 35.51
CA TYR A 15 15.19 -6.56 34.35
C TYR A 15 15.19 -8.03 34.76
N SER A 16 14.03 -8.57 35.14
CA SER A 16 13.88 -10.02 35.34
C SER A 16 12.44 -10.48 35.08
N SER A 17 12.05 -10.60 33.81
CA SER A 17 11.05 -11.60 33.39
C SER A 17 11.04 -11.76 31.87
N ASP A 18 10.85 -13.00 31.42
CA ASP A 18 10.80 -13.47 30.03
C ASP A 18 9.57 -12.92 29.26
N TYR A 19 9.53 -11.61 29.02
CA TYR A 19 8.54 -11.04 28.11
C TYR A 19 9.01 -11.18 26.65
N GLU A 20 8.35 -12.06 25.90
CA GLU A 20 8.44 -12.07 24.44
C GLU A 20 7.86 -10.78 23.87
N ASN A 21 8.75 -9.87 23.47
CA ASN A 21 8.36 -8.63 22.84
C ASN A 21 7.95 -8.94 21.37
N PRO A 22 6.69 -8.69 20.96
CA PRO A 22 6.23 -8.94 19.58
C PRO A 22 7.10 -8.22 18.53
N LYS A 23 7.80 -7.14 18.93
CA LYS A 23 8.85 -6.44 18.18
C LYS A 23 9.92 -7.39 17.59
N VAL A 24 10.33 -8.41 18.34
CA VAL A 24 11.44 -9.31 17.97
C VAL A 24 11.09 -10.17 16.76
N ALA A 25 9.82 -10.54 16.60
CA ALA A 25 9.38 -11.37 15.48
C ALA A 25 9.47 -10.64 14.12
N TYR A 26 9.13 -9.34 14.07
CA TYR A 26 9.12 -8.57 12.81
C TYR A 26 10.50 -8.05 12.40
N GLU A 27 11.38 -7.81 13.37
CA GLU A 27 12.73 -7.32 13.09
C GLU A 27 13.52 -8.26 12.18
N PHE A 28 13.36 -9.58 12.36
CA PHE A 28 13.97 -10.57 11.47
C PHE A 28 13.50 -10.40 10.02
N TYR A 29 12.19 -10.30 9.80
CA TYR A 29 11.62 -10.17 8.46
C TYR A 29 12.00 -8.84 7.81
N PHE A 30 11.94 -7.73 8.53
CA PHE A 30 12.35 -6.43 8.00
C PHE A 30 13.83 -6.38 7.61
N LYS A 31 14.71 -7.06 8.36
CA LYS A 31 16.11 -7.23 7.94
C LYS A 31 16.24 -8.14 6.73
N LEU A 32 15.52 -9.27 6.71
CA LEU A 32 15.55 -10.22 5.59
C LEU A 32 15.16 -9.55 4.27
N PHE A 33 14.11 -8.73 4.28
CA PHE A 33 13.63 -8.02 3.09
C PHE A 33 14.27 -6.64 2.87
N GLY A 34 15.34 -6.32 3.60
CA GLY A 34 16.12 -5.09 3.38
C GLY A 34 15.37 -3.80 3.70
N LEU A 35 14.33 -3.85 4.54
CA LEU A 35 13.58 -2.68 4.97
C LEU A 35 14.28 -1.94 6.12
N VAL A 36 15.08 -2.64 6.93
CA VAL A 36 15.80 -2.04 8.06
C VAL A 36 17.23 -2.57 8.09
N SER A 37 18.21 -1.67 8.20
CA SER A 37 19.64 -1.99 8.23
C SER A 37 20.18 -2.18 9.66
N ALA A 38 19.69 -1.40 10.62
CA ALA A 38 20.13 -1.45 12.01
C ALA A 38 19.28 -2.42 12.86
N GLY A 39 19.89 -3.05 13.86
CA GLY A 39 19.12 -3.78 14.87
C GLY A 39 18.34 -2.80 15.75
N MET A 40 17.05 -3.04 15.97
CA MET A 40 16.18 -2.14 16.74
C MET A 40 16.53 -2.13 18.24
N ASP A 41 17.25 -3.14 18.71
CA ASP A 41 17.78 -3.20 20.08
C ASP A 41 19.06 -2.38 20.27
N SER A 42 19.78 -2.08 19.19
CA SER A 42 21.02 -1.29 19.25
C SER A 42 20.77 0.17 19.61
N TYR A 43 19.59 0.71 19.31
CA TYR A 43 19.17 2.07 19.68
C TYR A 43 18.65 2.19 21.11
N GLN A 44 18.06 1.12 21.67
CA GLN A 44 17.47 1.17 23.02
C GLN A 44 18.49 0.90 24.13
N ARG A 45 19.49 0.03 23.89
CA ARG A 45 20.44 -0.39 24.93
C ARG A 45 21.71 0.44 24.98
N ALA A 46 22.18 0.92 23.84
CA ALA A 46 23.35 1.78 23.79
C ALA A 46 22.84 3.22 23.68
N GLY A 47 23.14 4.07 24.66
CA GLY A 47 23.15 5.50 24.42
C GLY A 47 24.14 5.87 23.30
N PRO A 48 24.62 7.11 23.18
CA PRO A 48 25.53 7.54 22.11
C PRO A 48 26.93 6.86 22.08
N ILE A 49 27.11 5.74 22.79
CA ILE A 49 28.38 5.05 22.97
C ILE A 49 28.58 3.99 21.87
N LYS A 50 29.48 4.33 20.95
CA LYS A 50 30.26 3.45 20.04
C LYS A 50 29.57 2.15 19.63
N GLN A 51 28.53 2.26 18.81
CA GLN A 51 28.06 1.12 18.02
C GLN A 51 29.19 0.65 17.09
N ASP A 52 29.31 -0.66 16.90
CA ASP A 52 30.24 -1.25 15.93
C ASP A 52 29.82 -0.86 14.51
N VAL A 53 30.42 0.23 14.02
CA VAL A 53 30.04 0.93 12.78
C VAL A 53 30.19 0.04 11.55
N SER A 54 31.05 -0.98 11.62
CA SER A 54 31.37 -1.85 10.48
C SER A 54 30.17 -2.69 10.04
N GLY A 55 29.52 -3.39 10.98
CA GLY A 55 28.38 -4.27 10.65
C GLY A 55 27.14 -3.52 10.16
N GLN A 56 26.91 -2.31 10.66
CA GLN A 56 25.79 -1.47 10.23
C GLN A 56 25.96 -0.98 8.78
N LYS A 57 27.19 -0.63 8.37
CA LYS A 57 27.48 -0.21 7.00
C LYS A 57 27.13 -1.32 5.99
N LEU A 58 27.53 -2.57 6.25
CA LEU A 58 27.25 -3.69 5.35
C LEU A 58 25.74 -3.93 5.20
N ARG A 59 25.00 -3.90 6.31
CA ARG A 59 23.54 -4.07 6.27
C ARG A 59 22.84 -2.93 5.53
N ARG A 60 23.34 -1.71 5.66
CA ARG A 60 22.79 -0.57 4.93
C ARG A 60 23.04 -0.67 3.42
N VAL A 61 24.22 -1.15 3.03
CA VAL A 61 24.51 -1.46 1.62
C VAL A 61 23.57 -2.55 1.10
N TYR A 62 23.28 -3.60 1.89
CA TYR A 62 22.29 -4.62 1.53
C TYR A 62 20.89 -4.02 1.27
N CYS A 63 20.38 -3.19 2.17
CA CYS A 63 19.10 -2.49 1.98
C CYS A 63 19.10 -1.62 0.71
N GLN A 64 20.20 -0.90 0.46
CA GLN A 64 20.36 -0.08 -0.74
C GLN A 64 20.39 -0.92 -2.02
N LEU A 65 21.05 -2.08 -2.01
CA LEU A 65 21.09 -3.00 -3.14
C LEU A 65 19.70 -3.56 -3.46
N ILE A 66 18.93 -3.96 -2.44
CA ILE A 66 17.54 -4.39 -2.62
C ILE A 66 16.68 -3.27 -3.18
N SER A 67 16.75 -2.08 -2.59
CA SER A 67 16.00 -0.91 -3.07
C SER A 67 16.34 -0.59 -4.54
N THR A 68 17.64 -0.65 -4.89
CA THR A 68 18.11 -0.45 -6.26
C THR A 68 17.59 -1.52 -7.21
N LEU A 69 17.58 -2.79 -6.79
CA LEU A 69 17.01 -3.90 -7.55
C LEU A 69 15.51 -3.67 -7.83
N LEU A 70 14.74 -3.25 -6.83
CA LEU A 70 13.30 -2.99 -6.98
C LEU A 70 13.04 -1.81 -7.93
N TRP A 71 13.81 -0.73 -7.82
CA TRP A 71 13.74 0.39 -8.77
C TRP A 71 14.13 -0.02 -10.18
N PHE A 72 15.15 -0.86 -10.34
CA PHE A 72 15.53 -1.42 -11.62
C PHE A 72 14.36 -2.16 -12.28
N PHE A 73 13.64 -2.98 -11.53
CA PHE A 73 12.44 -3.66 -12.04
C PHE A 73 11.30 -2.69 -12.36
N ALA A 74 11.05 -1.67 -11.54
CA ALA A 74 10.03 -0.66 -11.83
C ALA A 74 10.34 0.10 -13.14
N ILE A 75 11.58 0.56 -13.30
CA ILE A 75 12.04 1.25 -14.51
C ILE A 75 11.99 0.30 -15.71
N ARG A 76 12.46 -0.93 -15.56
CA ARG A 76 12.40 -1.97 -16.60
C ARG A 76 10.96 -2.21 -17.05
N SER A 77 10.02 -2.45 -16.14
CA SER A 77 8.61 -2.65 -16.46
C SER A 77 8.02 -1.46 -17.21
N PHE A 78 8.37 -0.24 -16.81
CA PHE A 78 7.94 0.98 -17.50
C PHE A 78 8.51 1.05 -18.92
N VAL A 79 9.82 0.85 -19.09
CA VAL A 79 10.50 0.89 -20.40
C VAL A 79 9.95 -0.19 -21.35
N LEU A 80 9.71 -1.39 -20.84
CA LEU A 80 9.15 -2.49 -21.62
C LEU A 80 7.80 -2.13 -22.24
N MET A 81 6.96 -1.32 -21.58
CA MET A 81 5.69 -0.89 -22.15
C MET A 81 5.82 -0.08 -23.45
N PHE A 82 7.00 0.46 -23.76
CA PHE A 82 7.24 1.27 -24.97
C PHE A 82 8.09 0.57 -26.03
N ILE A 83 8.82 -0.49 -25.65
CA ILE A 83 9.63 -1.25 -26.59
C ILE A 83 8.75 -2.27 -27.30
N TRP A 84 8.74 -2.24 -28.63
CA TRP A 84 8.02 -3.21 -29.47
C TRP A 84 8.92 -4.28 -30.09
N ASP A 85 10.24 -4.05 -30.10
CA ASP A 85 11.21 -5.00 -30.65
C ASP A 85 11.31 -6.26 -29.77
N PRO A 86 10.92 -7.45 -30.29
CA PRO A 86 10.96 -8.70 -29.53
C PRO A 86 12.37 -9.09 -29.07
N GLN A 87 13.41 -8.78 -29.87
CA GLN A 87 14.79 -9.13 -29.49
C GLN A 87 15.25 -8.32 -28.29
N LEU A 88 15.02 -7.00 -28.32
CA LEU A 88 15.34 -6.13 -27.19
C LEU A 88 14.54 -6.50 -25.92
N GLN A 89 13.27 -6.89 -26.07
CA GLN A 89 12.47 -7.38 -24.94
C GLN A 89 13.06 -8.65 -24.34
N LEU A 90 13.43 -9.63 -25.17
CA LEU A 90 14.06 -10.86 -24.73
C LEU A 90 15.41 -10.60 -24.04
N MET A 91 16.22 -9.68 -24.58
CA MET A 91 17.47 -9.24 -23.94
C MET A 91 17.23 -8.61 -22.57
N MET A 92 16.09 -7.94 -22.39
CA MET A 92 15.62 -7.42 -21.11
C MET A 92 14.86 -8.47 -20.28
N GLY A 93 14.84 -9.74 -20.68
CA GLY A 93 14.19 -10.83 -19.95
C GLY A 93 12.67 -10.81 -19.98
N ASP A 94 12.07 -10.04 -20.89
CA ASP A 94 10.63 -9.96 -21.09
C ASP A 94 10.21 -10.86 -22.25
N ILE A 95 9.42 -11.87 -21.95
CA ILE A 95 8.95 -12.84 -22.94
C ILE A 95 7.49 -12.59 -23.35
N THR A 96 6.88 -11.55 -22.76
CA THR A 96 5.52 -11.13 -23.12
C THR A 96 5.43 -10.62 -24.55
N GLY A 97 6.56 -10.29 -25.19
CA GLY A 97 6.65 -10.04 -26.63
C GLY A 97 6.15 -11.17 -27.51
N LEU A 98 6.23 -12.40 -27.01
CA LEU A 98 5.71 -13.59 -27.70
C LEU A 98 4.19 -13.75 -27.49
N TRP A 99 3.55 -12.84 -26.72
CA TRP A 99 2.12 -12.79 -26.39
C TRP A 99 1.48 -11.59 -27.08
N ASN A 100 1.53 -11.58 -28.42
CA ASN A 100 1.30 -10.42 -29.29
C ASN A 100 0.15 -9.47 -28.87
N ASP A 101 -0.96 -9.95 -28.31
CA ASP A 101 -2.12 -9.10 -27.97
C ASP A 101 -2.37 -8.88 -26.47
N TYR A 102 -1.71 -9.64 -25.58
CA TYR A 102 -2.02 -9.63 -24.13
C TYR A 102 -0.95 -8.99 -23.26
N ARG A 103 0.15 -8.56 -23.87
CA ARG A 103 1.34 -8.06 -23.18
C ARG A 103 1.05 -6.99 -22.14
N MET A 104 0.28 -5.96 -22.51
CA MET A 104 -0.01 -4.84 -21.60
C MET A 104 -0.80 -5.28 -20.38
N TYR A 105 -1.66 -6.30 -20.52
CA TYR A 105 -2.46 -6.81 -19.41
C TYR A 105 -1.60 -7.38 -18.28
N TYR A 106 -0.40 -7.88 -18.58
CA TYR A 106 0.57 -8.36 -17.60
C TYR A 106 1.55 -7.27 -17.16
N LEU A 107 2.09 -6.48 -18.10
CA LEU A 107 3.12 -5.49 -17.79
C LEU A 107 2.61 -4.37 -16.88
N MET A 108 1.38 -3.90 -17.08
CA MET A 108 0.84 -2.78 -16.33
C MET A 108 0.64 -3.13 -14.82
N PRO A 109 0.00 -4.24 -14.41
CA PRO A 109 -0.01 -4.65 -13.01
C PRO A 109 1.39 -4.89 -12.42
N MET A 110 2.30 -5.49 -13.20
CA MET A 110 3.67 -5.74 -12.74
C MET A 110 4.45 -4.44 -12.50
N LEU A 111 4.20 -3.41 -13.31
CA LEU A 111 4.72 -2.07 -13.07
C LEU A 111 4.20 -1.51 -11.74
N TYR A 112 2.89 -1.58 -11.47
CA TYR A 112 2.33 -1.07 -10.22
C TYR A 112 2.88 -1.80 -8.99
N PHE A 113 3.03 -3.13 -9.04
CA PHE A 113 3.66 -3.89 -7.95
C PHE A 113 5.15 -3.53 -7.76
N SER A 114 5.89 -3.40 -8.86
CA SER A 114 7.30 -3.01 -8.81
C SER A 114 7.47 -1.60 -8.24
N LEU A 115 6.64 -0.66 -8.69
CA LEU A 115 6.66 0.72 -8.24
C LEU A 115 6.30 0.82 -6.76
N GLN A 116 5.24 0.14 -6.32
CA GLN A 116 4.81 0.14 -4.93
C GLN A 116 5.89 -0.41 -3.99
N THR A 117 6.53 -1.52 -4.36
CA THR A 117 7.58 -2.15 -3.55
C THR A 117 8.87 -1.32 -3.53
N ALA A 118 9.24 -0.71 -4.65
CA ALA A 118 10.38 0.21 -4.72
C ALA A 118 10.17 1.46 -3.84
N ILE A 119 8.98 2.07 -3.90
CA ILE A 119 8.63 3.23 -3.08
C ILE A 119 8.55 2.86 -1.60
N THR A 120 7.96 1.72 -1.26
CA THR A 120 7.88 1.22 0.11
C THR A 120 9.29 1.01 0.67
N SER A 121 10.15 0.29 -0.04
CA SER A 121 11.55 0.08 0.35
C SER A 121 12.31 1.41 0.55
N SER A 122 12.12 2.37 -0.36
CA SER A 122 12.75 3.70 -0.27
C SER A 122 12.23 4.52 0.91
N SER A 123 10.94 4.40 1.24
CA SER A 123 10.32 5.09 2.37
C SER A 123 10.88 4.56 3.70
N PHE A 124 11.03 3.24 3.83
CA PHE A 124 11.65 2.63 5.00
C PHE A 124 13.13 3.02 5.12
N LEU A 125 13.88 2.98 4.02
CA LEU A 125 15.31 3.33 4.02
C LEU A 125 15.57 4.82 4.33
N SER A 126 14.71 5.71 3.84
CA SER A 126 14.84 7.16 4.08
C SER A 126 14.48 7.55 5.52
N LYS A 127 13.44 6.93 6.10
CA LYS A 127 12.95 7.19 7.46
C LYS A 127 13.48 6.21 8.51
N GLU A 128 14.51 5.42 8.19
CA GLU A 128 15.05 4.41 9.10
C GLU A 128 15.49 5.01 10.46
N ARG A 129 16.03 6.24 10.42
CA ARG A 129 16.56 6.93 11.60
C ARG A 129 15.47 7.45 12.55
N ASP A 130 14.28 7.70 12.04
CA ASP A 130 13.26 8.41 12.82
C ASP A 130 12.60 7.47 13.85
N LEU A 131 12.63 6.15 13.61
CA LEU A 131 12.02 5.11 14.45
C LEU A 131 10.54 5.38 14.83
N THR A 132 9.89 6.36 14.19
CA THR A 132 8.52 6.79 14.43
C THR A 132 7.52 5.66 14.19
N TRP A 133 7.85 4.76 13.26
CA TRP A 133 7.10 3.54 13.00
C TRP A 133 7.14 2.50 14.13
N LEU A 134 8.01 2.66 15.14
CA LEU A 134 8.13 1.80 16.33
C LEU A 134 7.52 2.39 17.60
N VAL A 135 7.05 3.64 17.54
CA VAL A 135 6.48 4.39 18.68
C VAL A 135 5.52 3.56 19.55
N PRO A 136 4.55 2.79 19.00
CA PRO A 136 3.61 2.03 19.82
C PRO A 136 4.28 0.98 20.72
N PHE A 137 5.38 0.38 20.28
CA PHE A 137 6.06 -0.68 21.02
C PHE A 137 7.04 -0.13 22.06
N ILE A 138 7.58 1.06 21.79
CA ILE A 138 8.43 1.79 22.75
C ILE A 138 7.55 2.23 23.93
N SER A 139 6.40 2.84 23.66
CA SER A 139 5.47 3.31 24.70
C SER A 139 4.85 2.16 25.49
N VAL A 140 4.45 1.06 24.84
CA VAL A 140 3.91 -0.12 25.53
C VAL A 140 4.91 -0.69 26.54
N LYS A 141 6.19 -0.80 26.17
CA LYS A 141 7.22 -1.28 27.09
C LYS A 141 7.37 -0.37 28.30
N GLN A 142 7.40 0.95 28.10
CA GLN A 142 7.48 1.93 29.19
C GLN A 142 6.27 1.83 30.13
N MET A 143 5.06 1.69 29.57
CA MET A 143 3.84 1.55 30.37
C MET A 143 3.79 0.24 31.16
N GLN A 144 4.25 -0.87 30.59
CA GLN A 144 4.32 -2.15 31.31
C GLN A 144 5.27 -2.08 32.51
N MET A 145 6.38 -1.34 32.39
CA MET A 145 7.33 -1.15 33.49
C MET A 145 6.75 -0.29 34.63
N ASN A 146 5.77 0.57 34.34
CA ASN A 146 5.14 1.44 35.35
C ASN A 146 4.05 0.75 36.20
N GLY A 147 3.80 -0.55 36.02
CA GLY A 147 3.20 -1.44 37.01
C GLY A 147 1.75 -1.18 37.48
N HIS A 148 1.11 -0.07 37.13
CA HIS A 148 -0.07 0.37 37.89
C HIS A 148 -1.45 -0.05 37.37
N ARG A 149 -1.63 -0.47 36.11
CA ARG A 149 -2.97 -0.85 35.60
C ARG A 149 -2.95 -1.58 34.26
N SER A 150 -1.82 -2.21 33.93
CA SER A 150 -1.65 -2.91 32.67
C SER A 150 -2.51 -4.19 32.67
N HIS A 151 -3.80 -4.06 32.36
CA HIS A 151 -4.60 -5.18 31.88
C HIS A 151 -3.79 -5.87 30.80
N TYR A 152 -3.45 -7.14 31.04
CA TYR A 152 -2.58 -7.93 30.17
C TYR A 152 -3.17 -7.93 28.77
N TYR A 153 -2.65 -7.10 27.87
CA TYR A 153 -3.07 -7.13 26.49
C TYR A 153 -2.75 -8.54 25.98
N ASN A 154 -3.79 -9.28 25.60
CA ASN A 154 -3.60 -10.61 25.03
C ASN A 154 -3.06 -10.49 23.60
N ILE A 155 -1.80 -10.07 23.50
CA ILE A 155 -1.03 -9.87 22.27
C ILE A 155 -1.00 -11.17 21.46
N LYS A 156 -1.07 -12.34 22.12
CA LYS A 156 -1.12 -13.65 21.46
C LYS A 156 -2.26 -13.76 20.45
N LYS A 157 -3.49 -13.31 20.80
CA LYS A 157 -4.64 -13.38 19.89
C LYS A 157 -4.42 -12.55 18.62
N TYR A 158 -3.80 -11.38 18.75
CA TYR A 158 -3.51 -10.50 17.61
C TYR A 158 -2.37 -11.04 16.75
N THR A 159 -1.35 -11.61 17.39
CA THR A 159 -0.25 -12.28 16.70
C THR A 159 -0.78 -13.36 15.76
N VAL A 160 -1.75 -14.17 16.20
CA VAL A 160 -2.39 -15.17 15.33
C VAL A 160 -3.10 -14.53 14.13
N ARG A 161 -3.92 -13.48 14.33
CA ARG A 161 -4.61 -12.78 13.23
C ARG A 161 -3.62 -12.24 12.21
N ILE A 162 -2.51 -11.66 12.67
CA ILE A 162 -1.51 -11.06 11.79
C ILE A 162 -0.70 -12.15 11.07
N THR A 163 -0.31 -13.22 11.75
CA THR A 163 0.35 -14.37 11.12
C THR A 163 -0.53 -14.97 10.03
N ILE A 164 -1.84 -15.11 10.27
CA ILE A 164 -2.80 -15.55 9.24
C ILE A 164 -2.81 -14.55 8.07
N GLY A 165 -2.86 -13.24 8.35
CA GLY A 165 -2.82 -12.20 7.31
C GLY A 165 -1.54 -12.23 6.46
N ILE A 166 -0.37 -12.40 7.10
CA ILE A 166 0.93 -12.56 6.42
C ILE A 166 0.90 -13.82 5.55
N PHE A 167 0.49 -14.95 6.12
CA PHE A 167 0.44 -16.21 5.41
C PHE A 167 -0.47 -16.14 4.18
N VAL A 168 -1.69 -15.61 4.34
CA VAL A 168 -2.63 -15.39 3.24
C VAL A 168 -2.03 -14.47 2.18
N SER A 169 -1.39 -13.37 2.58
CA SER A 169 -0.76 -12.44 1.63
C SER A 169 0.38 -13.08 0.85
N ILE A 170 1.25 -13.85 1.52
CA ILE A 170 2.36 -14.58 0.88
C ILE A 170 1.81 -15.65 -0.06
N CYS A 171 0.86 -16.47 0.40
CA CYS A 171 0.22 -17.48 -0.45
C CYS A 171 -0.43 -16.86 -1.69
N PHE A 172 -1.04 -15.69 -1.54
CA PHE A 172 -1.64 -14.97 -2.65
C PHE A 172 -0.60 -14.52 -3.67
N VAL A 173 0.48 -13.87 -3.22
CA VAL A 173 1.56 -13.43 -4.12
C VAL A 173 2.23 -14.62 -4.79
N VAL A 174 2.47 -15.71 -4.07
CA VAL A 174 3.02 -16.95 -4.64
C VAL A 174 2.08 -17.57 -5.67
N ALA A 175 0.76 -17.58 -5.43
CA ALA A 175 -0.21 -18.08 -6.38
C ALA A 175 -0.22 -17.24 -7.66
N LEU A 176 -0.29 -15.91 -7.54
CA LEU A 176 -0.23 -14.99 -8.68
C LEU A 176 1.05 -15.16 -9.50
N THR A 177 2.19 -15.19 -8.83
CA THR A 177 3.49 -15.33 -9.48
C THR A 177 3.68 -16.72 -10.07
N GLY A 178 3.08 -17.75 -9.47
CA GLY A 178 3.00 -19.10 -10.02
C GLY A 178 2.23 -19.16 -11.34
N VAL A 179 1.09 -18.46 -11.44
CA VAL A 179 0.31 -18.36 -12.69
C VAL A 179 1.13 -17.69 -13.80
N VAL A 180 1.80 -16.57 -13.49
CA VAL A 180 2.68 -15.89 -14.46
C VAL A 180 3.88 -16.75 -14.84
N SER A 181 4.48 -17.44 -13.86
CA SER A 181 5.63 -18.33 -14.10
C SER A 181 5.25 -19.53 -14.97
N TYR A 182 4.04 -20.07 -14.79
CA TYR A 182 3.51 -21.13 -15.65
C TYR A 182 3.33 -20.65 -17.09
N GLN A 183 2.81 -19.43 -17.28
CA GLN A 183 2.74 -18.82 -18.61
C GLN A 183 4.12 -18.64 -19.24
N TYR A 184 5.08 -18.17 -18.44
CA TYR A 184 6.47 -18.03 -18.86
C TYR A 184 7.06 -19.37 -19.31
N TYR A 185 6.83 -20.42 -18.54
CA TYR A 185 7.27 -21.77 -18.88
C TYR A 185 6.67 -22.31 -20.18
N ILE A 186 5.34 -22.22 -20.37
CA ILE A 186 4.69 -22.68 -21.61
C ILE A 186 5.26 -21.93 -22.81
N THR A 187 5.42 -20.61 -22.68
CA THR A 187 5.92 -19.75 -23.76
C THR A 187 7.35 -20.10 -24.12
N ALA A 188 8.22 -20.23 -23.12
CA ALA A 188 9.60 -20.64 -23.33
C ALA A 188 9.68 -21.99 -24.04
N ARG A 189 8.85 -22.95 -23.63
CA ARG A 189 8.84 -24.29 -24.23
C ARG A 189 8.32 -24.34 -25.66
N THR A 190 7.30 -23.53 -25.99
CA THR A 190 6.55 -23.67 -27.26
C THR A 190 6.98 -22.69 -28.33
N LYS A 191 7.55 -21.54 -27.95
CA LYS A 191 7.79 -20.42 -28.87
C LYS A 191 9.26 -19.98 -28.95
N MET A 192 10.12 -20.41 -28.03
CA MET A 192 11.54 -20.04 -28.08
C MET A 192 12.38 -21.09 -28.77
N THR A 193 13.38 -20.62 -29.48
CA THR A 193 14.54 -21.42 -29.90
C THR A 193 15.47 -21.71 -28.71
N ASP A 194 16.34 -22.71 -28.84
CA ASP A 194 17.29 -23.09 -27.78
C ASP A 194 18.24 -21.92 -27.41
N GLU A 195 18.62 -21.10 -28.40
CA GLU A 195 19.47 -19.92 -28.18
C GLU A 195 18.75 -18.85 -27.37
N GLU A 196 17.50 -18.52 -27.73
CA GLU A 196 16.67 -17.55 -27.00
C GLU A 196 16.42 -18.00 -25.56
N PHE A 197 16.19 -19.31 -25.36
CA PHE A 197 16.02 -19.89 -24.03
C PHE A 197 17.28 -19.71 -23.18
N PHE A 198 18.47 -19.92 -23.76
CA PHE A 198 19.75 -19.75 -23.05
C PHE A 198 19.96 -18.29 -22.61
N TYR A 199 19.60 -17.31 -23.45
CA TYR A 199 19.65 -15.89 -23.08
C TYR A 199 18.63 -15.50 -22.01
N TRP A 200 17.46 -16.17 -21.97
CA TRP A 200 16.43 -15.91 -20.98
C TRP A 200 16.72 -16.53 -19.61
N LEU A 201 17.48 -17.62 -19.53
CA LEU A 201 17.71 -18.37 -18.29
C LEU A 201 18.26 -17.52 -17.11
N PRO A 202 19.25 -16.62 -17.29
CA PRO A 202 19.71 -15.76 -16.19
C PRO A 202 18.61 -14.84 -15.66
N TRP A 203 17.72 -14.38 -16.53
CA TRP A 203 16.59 -13.54 -16.14
C TRP A 203 15.61 -14.27 -15.24
N LEU A 204 15.42 -15.57 -15.43
CA LEU A 204 14.56 -16.36 -14.55
C LEU A 204 15.03 -16.28 -13.09
N ILE A 205 16.35 -16.40 -12.85
CA ILE A 205 16.93 -16.29 -11.51
C ILE A 205 16.69 -14.89 -10.91
N ILE A 206 16.90 -13.84 -11.70
CA ILE A 206 16.67 -12.45 -11.27
C ILE A 206 15.19 -12.22 -10.96
N HIS A 207 14.26 -12.76 -11.77
CA HIS A 207 12.83 -12.66 -11.51
C HIS A 207 12.41 -13.41 -10.24
N CYS A 208 12.96 -14.61 -9.98
CA CYS A 208 12.70 -15.34 -8.74
C CYS A 208 13.13 -14.53 -7.51
N LEU A 209 14.30 -13.90 -7.56
CA LEU A 209 14.78 -13.02 -6.49
C LEU A 209 13.87 -11.79 -6.31
N TRP A 210 13.48 -11.16 -7.42
CA TRP A 210 12.55 -10.03 -7.38
C TRP A 210 11.19 -10.40 -6.80
N ILE A 211 10.60 -11.53 -7.20
CA ILE A 211 9.35 -12.05 -6.65
C ILE A 211 9.45 -12.28 -5.15
N PHE A 212 10.55 -12.85 -4.67
CA PHE A 212 10.81 -13.06 -3.25
C PHE A 212 10.76 -11.73 -2.47
N TYR A 213 11.45 -10.69 -2.96
CA TYR A 213 11.45 -9.38 -2.32
C TYR A 213 10.09 -8.68 -2.40
N VAL A 214 9.42 -8.72 -3.55
CA VAL A 214 8.08 -8.14 -3.73
C VAL A 214 7.08 -8.76 -2.76
N ALA A 215 7.09 -10.08 -2.61
CA ALA A 215 6.19 -10.79 -1.70
C ALA A 215 6.39 -10.33 -0.24
N GLY A 216 7.64 -10.29 0.22
CA GLY A 216 7.94 -9.86 1.58
C GLY A 216 7.64 -8.38 1.83
N ILE A 217 8.11 -7.50 0.95
CA ILE A 217 7.92 -6.04 1.09
C ILE A 217 6.44 -5.64 0.98
N THR A 218 5.63 -6.44 0.31
CA THR A 218 4.18 -6.20 0.26
C THR A 218 3.50 -6.72 1.53
N ALA A 219 3.82 -7.95 1.97
CA ALA A 219 3.12 -8.58 3.08
C ALA A 219 3.50 -8.02 4.46
N PHE A 220 4.80 -7.85 4.75
CA PHE A 220 5.26 -7.52 6.11
C PHE A 220 4.93 -6.09 6.56
N PRO A 221 5.13 -5.04 5.74
CA PRO A 221 4.70 -3.68 6.10
C PRO A 221 3.20 -3.56 6.34
N LEU A 222 2.35 -4.20 5.52
CA LEU A 222 0.91 -4.21 5.74
C LEU A 222 0.54 -4.89 7.07
N ALA A 223 1.11 -6.06 7.31
CA ALA A 223 0.88 -6.82 8.54
C ALA A 223 1.31 -6.04 9.79
N TYR A 224 2.46 -5.38 9.70
CA TYR A 224 2.99 -4.57 10.77
C TYR A 224 2.20 -3.27 10.98
N PHE A 225 1.74 -2.60 9.91
CA PHE A 225 0.81 -1.48 10.01
C PHE A 225 -0.49 -1.87 10.72
N ASN A 226 -1.07 -3.02 10.33
CA ASN A 226 -2.28 -3.54 10.97
C ASN A 226 -2.05 -3.82 12.47
N LEU A 227 -0.90 -4.40 12.83
CA LEU A 227 -0.52 -4.57 14.25
C LEU A 227 -0.46 -3.24 15.00
N VAL A 228 0.21 -2.24 14.41
CA VAL A 228 0.33 -0.89 14.97
C VAL A 228 -1.06 -0.27 15.18
N ALA A 229 -1.93 -0.34 14.17
CA ALA A 229 -3.29 0.16 14.25
C ALA A 229 -4.08 -0.54 15.37
N VAL A 230 -4.05 -1.88 15.42
CA VAL A 230 -4.71 -2.66 16.47
C VAL A 230 -4.25 -2.27 17.88
N VAL A 231 -2.95 -2.02 18.07
CA VAL A 231 -2.42 -1.56 19.36
C VAL A 231 -3.05 -0.22 19.76
N PHE A 232 -3.12 0.75 18.84
CA PHE A 232 -3.75 2.05 19.10
C PHE A 232 -5.25 1.95 19.34
N THR A 233 -5.98 1.22 18.49
CA THR A 233 -7.41 0.93 18.67
C THR A 233 -7.69 0.38 20.07
N LYS A 234 -6.85 -0.54 20.56
CA LYS A 234 -7.02 -1.14 21.88
C LYS A 234 -6.64 -0.21 23.04
N ARG A 235 -5.70 0.71 22.82
CA ARG A 235 -5.36 1.76 23.78
C ARG A 235 -6.50 2.74 23.94
N PHE A 236 -7.04 3.25 22.83
CA PHE A 236 -8.23 4.12 22.87
C PHE A 236 -9.45 3.42 23.48
N ALA A 237 -9.72 2.17 23.08
CA ALA A 237 -10.82 1.41 23.65
C ALA A 237 -10.68 1.17 25.16
N GLN A 238 -9.45 1.04 25.68
CA GLN A 238 -9.23 0.96 27.13
C GLN A 238 -9.60 2.27 27.81
N VAL A 239 -9.07 3.40 27.32
CA VAL A 239 -9.36 4.73 27.88
C VAL A 239 -10.87 5.00 27.82
N CYS A 240 -11.54 4.64 26.72
CA CYS A 240 -13.00 4.78 26.58
C CYS A 240 -13.76 3.98 27.65
N ARG A 241 -13.39 2.72 27.87
CA ARG A 241 -14.01 1.88 28.92
C ARG A 241 -13.80 2.44 30.31
N GLU A 242 -12.60 2.93 30.62
CA GLU A 242 -12.35 3.53 31.94
C GLU A 242 -13.13 4.83 32.14
N ILE A 243 -13.40 5.60 31.07
CA ILE A 243 -14.30 6.77 31.11
C ILE A 243 -15.76 6.33 31.32
N GLU A 244 -16.20 5.27 30.64
CA GLU A 244 -17.54 4.69 30.81
C GLU A 244 -17.75 4.14 32.23
N ASP A 245 -16.79 3.35 32.74
CA ASP A 245 -16.81 2.83 34.11
C ASP A 245 -16.81 3.98 35.14
N LEU A 246 -16.07 5.06 34.88
CA LEU A 246 -16.10 6.26 35.72
C LEU A 246 -17.46 6.98 35.66
N ALA A 247 -18.12 6.97 34.51
CA ALA A 247 -19.46 7.52 34.35
C ALA A 247 -20.52 6.70 35.11
N ASP A 248 -20.43 5.39 35.05
CA ASP A 248 -21.38 4.45 35.66
C ASP A 248 -21.16 4.27 37.18
N SER A 249 -19.94 4.53 37.67
CA SER A 249 -19.64 4.45 39.11
C SER A 249 -20.44 5.47 39.93
N ASP A 250 -20.71 5.15 41.20
CA ASP A 250 -21.39 6.08 42.12
C ASP A 250 -20.71 7.46 42.17
N PRO A 251 -21.47 8.56 42.30
CA PRO A 251 -20.93 9.92 42.25
C PRO A 251 -19.86 10.20 43.32
N GLY A 252 -19.83 9.42 44.40
CA GLY A 252 -18.85 9.55 45.47
C GLY A 252 -18.87 10.93 46.13
N PRO A 253 -17.90 11.23 47.00
CA PRO A 253 -17.71 12.60 47.50
C PRO A 253 -17.25 13.52 46.35
N PRO A 254 -17.68 14.81 46.37
CA PRO A 254 -17.31 15.77 45.34
C PRO A 254 -15.78 15.88 45.20
N GLY A 255 -15.30 15.83 43.95
CA GLY A 255 -13.88 15.91 43.61
C GLY A 255 -13.15 14.56 43.50
N SER A 256 -13.71 13.46 44.01
CA SER A 256 -13.09 12.12 43.90
C SER A 256 -12.89 11.68 42.44
N LYS A 257 -13.87 11.96 41.56
CA LYS A 257 -13.79 11.67 40.13
C LYS A 257 -12.86 12.61 39.35
N ASN A 258 -12.51 13.78 39.88
CA ASN A 258 -11.72 14.79 39.16
C ASN A 258 -10.31 14.28 38.85
N ALA A 259 -9.65 13.67 39.83
CA ALA A 259 -8.31 13.12 39.66
C ALA A 259 -8.30 11.98 38.63
N ALA A 260 -9.31 11.11 38.66
CA ALA A 260 -9.47 10.02 37.70
C ALA A 260 -9.72 10.53 36.28
N LEU A 261 -10.67 11.46 36.09
CA LEU A 261 -10.95 12.03 34.77
C LEU A 261 -9.76 12.79 34.19
N THR A 262 -9.05 13.54 35.04
CA THR A 262 -7.82 14.25 34.63
C THR A 262 -6.73 13.27 34.18
N THR A 263 -6.59 12.14 34.88
CA THR A 263 -5.65 11.09 34.48
C THR A 263 -6.05 10.49 33.12
N LEU A 264 -7.33 10.15 32.92
CA LEU A 264 -7.84 9.61 31.66
C LEU A 264 -7.71 10.60 30.49
N TYR A 265 -7.86 11.90 30.74
CA TYR A 265 -7.59 12.94 29.76
C TYR A 265 -6.12 12.94 29.31
N TYR A 266 -5.17 12.88 30.25
CA TYR A 266 -3.76 12.83 29.91
C TYR A 266 -3.38 11.54 29.17
N GLU A 267 -3.97 10.41 29.56
CA GLU A 267 -3.77 9.13 28.86
C GLU A 267 -4.33 9.17 27.43
N HIS A 268 -5.54 9.69 27.22
CA HIS A 268 -6.10 9.88 25.87
C HIS A 268 -5.19 10.78 25.01
N ASN A 269 -4.76 11.90 25.58
CA ASN A 269 -3.89 12.86 24.91
C ASN A 269 -2.54 12.25 24.52
N GLU A 270 -1.93 11.48 25.42
CA GLU A 270 -0.69 10.75 25.15
C GLU A 270 -0.89 9.77 23.99
N VAL A 271 -1.99 9.01 23.96
CA VAL A 271 -2.27 8.09 22.85
C VAL A 271 -2.45 8.85 21.53
N CYS A 272 -3.09 10.03 21.54
CA CYS A 272 -3.21 10.89 20.35
C CYS A 272 -1.84 11.34 19.83
N GLU A 273 -0.97 11.84 20.71
CA GLU A 273 0.39 12.27 20.34
C GLU A 273 1.19 11.11 19.75
N LEU A 274 1.08 9.91 20.32
CA LEU A 274 1.73 8.71 19.79
C LEU A 274 1.19 8.31 18.40
N VAL A 275 -0.11 8.50 18.14
CA VAL A 275 -0.71 8.27 16.82
C VAL A 275 -0.17 9.28 15.81
N ASP A 276 -0.08 10.56 16.18
CA ASP A 276 0.45 11.62 15.31
C ASP A 276 1.93 11.34 14.94
N GLU A 277 2.75 10.96 15.92
CA GLU A 277 4.14 10.56 15.70
C GLU A 277 4.24 9.34 14.77
N SER A 278 3.40 8.31 15.01
CA SER A 278 3.32 7.13 14.15
C SER A 278 2.89 7.49 12.72
N ASN A 279 1.91 8.39 12.59
CA ASN A 279 1.36 8.84 11.33
C ASN A 279 2.42 9.53 10.46
N MET A 280 3.38 10.26 11.04
CA MET A 280 4.48 10.89 10.29
C MET A 280 5.22 9.90 9.37
N PHE A 281 5.37 8.65 9.79
CA PHE A 281 5.92 7.59 8.93
C PHE A 281 4.86 7.04 7.98
N TRP A 282 3.75 6.56 8.54
CA TRP A 282 2.77 5.76 7.82
C TRP A 282 1.99 6.51 6.76
N GLN A 283 1.82 7.84 6.90
CA GLN A 283 1.10 8.65 5.92
C GLN A 283 1.70 8.61 4.52
N THR A 284 3.03 8.44 4.43
CA THR A 284 3.73 8.31 3.14
C THR A 284 3.48 6.93 2.54
N TYR A 285 3.54 5.88 3.37
CA TYR A 285 3.26 4.52 2.94
C TYR A 285 1.81 4.34 2.48
N THR A 286 0.83 4.84 3.25
CA THR A 286 -0.59 4.77 2.90
C THR A 286 -0.87 5.51 1.59
N PHE A 287 -0.38 6.74 1.44
CA PHE A 287 -0.55 7.53 0.23
C PHE A 287 -0.04 6.81 -1.02
N PHE A 288 1.20 6.33 -1.00
CA PHE A 288 1.78 5.64 -2.15
C PHE A 288 1.09 4.30 -2.44
N THR A 289 0.64 3.59 -1.42
CA THR A 289 -0.17 2.38 -1.62
C THR A 289 -1.47 2.70 -2.38
N TYR A 290 -2.15 3.78 -2.02
CA TYR A 290 -3.37 4.20 -2.70
C TYR A 290 -3.10 4.64 -4.14
N ILE A 291 -2.06 5.44 -4.37
CA ILE A 291 -1.75 5.96 -5.71
C ILE A 291 -1.32 4.86 -6.69
N THR A 292 -0.76 3.74 -6.20
CA THR A 292 -0.40 2.60 -7.06
C THR A 292 -1.55 1.62 -7.25
N TYR A 293 -2.26 1.26 -6.17
CA TYR A 293 -3.27 0.19 -6.25
C TYR A 293 -4.62 0.64 -6.76
N ILE A 294 -5.02 1.91 -6.62
CA ILE A 294 -6.27 2.39 -7.22
C ILE A 294 -6.21 2.35 -8.75
N PRO A 295 -5.21 2.95 -9.43
CA PRO A 295 -5.08 2.85 -10.88
C PRO A 295 -4.91 1.40 -11.36
N CYS A 296 -4.15 0.58 -10.63
CA CYS A 296 -4.02 -0.85 -10.92
C CYS A 296 -5.39 -1.56 -10.88
N ASN A 297 -6.22 -1.31 -9.86
CA ASN A 297 -7.57 -1.85 -9.77
C ASN A 297 -8.44 -1.42 -10.96
N CYS A 298 -8.43 -0.14 -11.32
CA CYS A 298 -9.19 0.37 -12.46
C CYS A 298 -8.76 -0.31 -13.76
N TYR A 299 -7.45 -0.48 -13.97
CA TYR A 299 -6.89 -1.15 -15.15
C TYR A 299 -7.29 -2.63 -15.21
N VAL A 300 -7.13 -3.35 -14.10
CA VAL A 300 -7.46 -4.78 -14.04
C VAL A 300 -8.98 -4.98 -14.19
N LEU A 301 -9.80 -4.10 -13.63
CA LEU A 301 -11.25 -4.13 -13.81
C LEU A 301 -11.63 -3.85 -15.28
N TYR A 302 -10.96 -2.94 -15.96
CA TYR A 302 -11.11 -2.78 -17.40
C TYR A 302 -10.83 -4.09 -18.15
N ASN A 303 -9.75 -4.78 -17.80
CA ASN A 303 -9.42 -6.08 -18.41
C ASN A 303 -10.54 -7.10 -18.14
N LEU A 304 -11.08 -7.19 -16.91
CA LEU A 304 -12.18 -8.09 -16.54
C LEU A 304 -13.43 -7.96 -17.40
N PHE A 305 -13.71 -6.77 -17.94
CA PHE A 305 -14.91 -6.52 -18.74
C PHE A 305 -14.67 -6.53 -20.25
N PHE A 306 -13.47 -6.15 -20.70
CA PHE A 306 -13.21 -5.88 -22.12
C PHE A 306 -12.12 -6.75 -22.74
N ALA A 307 -11.25 -7.38 -21.95
CA ALA A 307 -10.22 -8.27 -22.49
C ALA A 307 -10.82 -9.62 -22.87
N LYS A 308 -10.27 -10.22 -23.94
CA LYS A 308 -10.52 -11.63 -24.25
C LYS A 308 -9.62 -12.47 -23.36
N PHE A 309 -10.21 -13.22 -22.43
CA PHE A 309 -9.44 -14.06 -21.53
C PHE A 309 -9.01 -15.36 -22.18
N ASP A 310 -7.71 -15.64 -22.12
CA ASP A 310 -7.21 -17.02 -22.19
C ASP A 310 -7.27 -17.68 -20.81
N GLU A 311 -6.95 -18.97 -20.74
CA GLU A 311 -7.02 -19.78 -19.52
C GLU A 311 -6.12 -19.27 -18.38
N ILE A 312 -5.16 -18.38 -18.68
CA ILE A 312 -4.10 -17.98 -17.75
C ILE A 312 -4.21 -16.49 -17.36
N LEU A 313 -4.56 -15.63 -18.32
CA LEU A 313 -4.84 -14.22 -18.12
C LEU A 313 -6.05 -14.01 -17.21
N GLY A 314 -7.08 -14.87 -17.33
CA GLY A 314 -8.27 -14.81 -16.48
C GLY A 314 -7.91 -14.92 -14.99
N PRO A 315 -7.32 -16.04 -14.54
CA PRO A 315 -6.87 -16.21 -13.15
C PRO A 315 -5.90 -15.13 -12.69
N PHE A 316 -4.96 -14.70 -13.52
CA PHE A 316 -4.02 -13.62 -13.19
C PHE A 316 -4.75 -12.29 -12.93
N THR A 317 -5.68 -11.92 -13.81
CA THR A 317 -6.44 -10.67 -13.74
C THR A 317 -7.36 -10.67 -12.53
N TRP A 318 -8.15 -11.74 -12.34
CA TRP A 318 -9.00 -11.90 -11.15
C TRP A 318 -8.21 -11.91 -9.86
N GLY A 319 -7.12 -12.67 -9.82
CA GLY A 319 -6.26 -12.71 -8.65
C GLY A 319 -5.70 -11.32 -8.33
N THR A 320 -5.18 -10.60 -9.33
CA THR A 320 -4.64 -9.25 -9.13
C THR A 320 -5.71 -8.32 -8.55
N PHE A 321 -6.92 -8.34 -9.11
CA PHE A 321 -8.05 -7.53 -8.64
C PHE A 321 -8.40 -7.80 -7.18
N PHE A 322 -8.57 -9.08 -6.82
CA PHE A 322 -8.91 -9.45 -5.44
C PHE A 322 -7.77 -9.11 -4.48
N PHE A 323 -6.51 -9.31 -4.88
CA PHE A 323 -5.37 -8.94 -4.07
C PHE A 323 -5.39 -7.45 -3.73
N THR A 324 -5.48 -6.59 -4.74
CA THR A 324 -5.38 -5.14 -4.56
C THR A 324 -6.57 -4.59 -3.79
N ILE A 325 -7.79 -5.12 -3.98
CA ILE A 325 -8.95 -4.74 -3.16
C ILE A 325 -8.81 -5.20 -1.72
N ILE A 326 -8.45 -6.47 -1.47
CA ILE A 326 -8.29 -6.98 -0.10
C ILE A 326 -7.17 -6.23 0.62
N PHE A 327 -6.07 -5.94 -0.07
CA PHE A 327 -4.97 -5.15 0.48
C PHE A 327 -5.43 -3.76 0.91
N LEU A 328 -6.11 -3.03 0.01
CA LEU A 328 -6.65 -1.71 0.32
C LEU A 328 -7.68 -1.78 1.44
N ALA A 329 -8.56 -2.78 1.46
CA ALA A 329 -9.57 -2.96 2.50
C ALA A 329 -8.93 -3.17 3.88
N ILE A 330 -7.94 -4.07 3.99
CA ILE A 330 -7.23 -4.31 5.25
C ILE A 330 -6.55 -3.03 5.74
N LEU A 331 -5.83 -2.32 4.85
CA LEU A 331 -5.15 -1.08 5.18
C LEU A 331 -6.15 -0.03 5.68
N SER A 332 -7.24 0.16 4.93
CA SER A 332 -8.25 1.18 5.19
C SER A 332 -9.00 0.92 6.49
N VAL A 333 -9.47 -0.31 6.70
CA VAL A 333 -10.25 -0.69 7.88
C VAL A 333 -9.39 -0.58 9.13
N SER A 334 -8.13 -1.01 9.07
CA SER A 334 -7.21 -0.88 10.21
C SER A 334 -7.02 0.58 10.61
N ALA A 335 -6.87 1.49 9.64
CA ALA A 335 -6.75 2.91 9.91
C ALA A 335 -8.06 3.53 10.43
N ALA A 336 -9.21 3.14 9.86
CA ALA A 336 -10.52 3.63 10.26
C ALA A 336 -10.92 3.16 11.66
N ASP A 337 -10.54 1.96 12.08
CA ASP A 337 -10.76 1.44 13.44
C ASP A 337 -10.03 2.31 14.48
N VAL A 338 -8.82 2.79 14.18
CA VAL A 338 -8.09 3.72 15.06
C VAL A 338 -8.84 5.04 15.18
N ALA A 339 -9.29 5.60 14.05
CA ALA A 339 -10.03 6.85 14.05
C ALA A 339 -11.38 6.74 14.79
N ALA A 340 -12.11 5.64 14.57
CA ALA A 340 -13.38 5.40 15.24
C ALA A 340 -13.22 5.32 16.77
N GLU A 341 -12.24 4.55 17.25
CA GLU A 341 -11.98 4.42 18.70
C GLU A 341 -11.42 5.70 19.32
N ALA A 342 -10.62 6.49 18.60
CA ALA A 342 -10.10 7.76 19.10
C ALA A 342 -11.21 8.76 19.47
N HIS A 343 -12.34 8.69 18.75
CA HIS A 343 -13.51 9.55 18.96
C HIS A 343 -14.64 8.88 19.78
N ALA A 344 -14.53 7.60 20.12
CA ALA A 344 -15.53 6.87 20.91
C ALA A 344 -15.84 7.49 22.29
N PRO A 345 -14.86 8.05 23.05
CA PRO A 345 -15.13 8.68 24.36
C PRO A 345 -16.12 9.85 24.31
N TYR A 346 -16.37 10.42 23.14
CA TYR A 346 -17.27 11.56 22.97
C TYR A 346 -18.65 11.33 23.61
N THR A 347 -19.25 10.16 23.38
CA THR A 347 -20.59 9.85 23.89
C THR A 347 -20.59 9.75 25.42
N ALA A 348 -19.60 9.07 26.00
CA ALA A 348 -19.48 8.92 27.45
C ALA A 348 -19.18 10.26 28.15
N LEU A 349 -18.27 11.07 27.58
CA LEU A 349 -17.97 12.41 28.08
C LEU A 349 -19.18 13.35 27.98
N HIS A 350 -19.97 13.24 26.91
CA HIS A 350 -21.19 14.02 26.78
C HIS A 350 -22.21 13.64 27.87
N THR A 351 -22.40 12.35 28.15
CA THR A 351 -23.27 11.90 29.25
C THR A 351 -22.77 12.40 30.61
N LEU A 352 -21.46 12.34 30.86
CA LEU A 352 -20.84 12.91 32.06
C LEU A 352 -21.10 14.42 32.19
N SER A 353 -21.10 15.17 31.07
CA SER A 353 -21.38 16.62 31.05
C SER A 353 -22.80 17.01 31.42
N LEU A 354 -23.75 16.07 31.37
CA LEU A 354 -25.12 16.32 31.82
C LEU A 354 -25.28 16.17 33.34
N LEU A 355 -24.29 15.57 34.03
CA LEU A 355 -24.26 15.51 35.48
C LEU A 355 -23.85 16.89 36.03
N GLN A 356 -24.46 17.31 37.13
CA GLN A 356 -24.06 18.54 37.83
C GLN A 356 -22.67 18.34 38.45
N LEU A 357 -21.63 18.67 37.70
CA LEU A 357 -20.25 18.53 38.10
C LEU A 357 -19.71 19.83 38.71
N PRO A 358 -18.65 19.75 39.54
CA PRO A 358 -17.93 20.94 39.98
C PRO A 358 -17.41 21.75 38.79
N ILE A 359 -17.39 23.08 38.90
CA ILE A 359 -16.97 24.02 37.83
C ILE A 359 -15.60 23.65 37.25
N ASP A 360 -14.63 23.27 38.10
CA ASP A 360 -13.29 22.87 37.65
C ASP A 360 -13.31 21.64 36.72
N LEU A 361 -14.23 20.70 36.98
CA LEU A 361 -14.39 19.50 36.17
C LEU A 361 -15.11 19.81 34.85
N GLU A 362 -16.07 20.73 34.89
CA GLU A 362 -16.77 21.22 33.70
C GLU A 362 -15.79 21.85 32.70
N VAL A 363 -14.83 22.66 33.18
CA VAL A 363 -13.79 23.26 32.33
C VAL A 363 -12.87 22.19 31.71
N ASN A 364 -12.39 21.23 32.51
CA ASN A 364 -11.53 20.15 32.02
C ASN A 364 -12.24 19.26 31.00
N MET A 365 -13.50 18.91 31.28
CA MET A 365 -14.29 18.09 30.37
C MET A 365 -14.71 18.85 29.11
N SER A 366 -15.00 20.15 29.20
CA SER A 366 -15.23 21.00 28.04
C SER A 366 -13.99 21.04 27.13
N THR A 367 -12.79 21.15 27.73
CA THR A 367 -11.52 21.09 27.01
C THR A 367 -11.31 19.72 26.35
N PHE A 368 -11.62 18.64 27.06
CA PHE A 368 -11.55 17.28 26.52
C PHE A 368 -12.53 17.08 25.35
N LEU A 369 -13.79 17.47 25.53
CA LEU A 369 -14.82 17.42 24.48
C LEU A 369 -14.44 18.24 23.26
N HIS A 370 -13.84 19.43 23.45
CA HIS A 370 -13.38 20.25 22.34
C HIS A 370 -12.26 19.55 21.55
N ARG A 371 -11.34 18.87 22.23
CA ARG A 371 -10.28 18.11 21.56
C ARG A 371 -10.84 16.91 20.79
N VAL A 372 -11.77 16.16 21.39
CA VAL A 372 -12.41 14.99 20.74
C VAL A 372 -13.31 15.41 19.58
N ARG A 373 -13.94 16.60 19.63
CA ARG A 373 -14.70 17.20 18.52
C ARG A 373 -13.82 17.84 17.44
N GLY A 374 -12.52 17.97 17.69
CA GLY A 374 -11.58 18.65 16.82
C GLY A 374 -11.31 17.90 15.50
N PRO A 375 -10.17 18.19 14.85
CA PRO A 375 -9.73 17.45 13.66
C PRO A 375 -9.73 15.94 13.92
N THR A 376 -10.07 15.16 12.90
CA THR A 376 -10.11 13.70 13.02
C THR A 376 -8.74 13.15 13.38
N ILE A 377 -8.68 12.37 14.45
CA ILE A 377 -7.45 11.74 14.94
C ILE A 377 -7.31 10.39 14.25
N GLY A 378 -6.21 10.14 13.56
CA GLY A 378 -6.00 8.88 12.84
C GLY A 378 -4.91 8.97 11.78
N TYR A 379 -4.79 7.92 10.97
CA TYR A 379 -3.82 7.88 9.89
C TYR A 379 -4.29 8.69 8.69
N SER A 380 -3.43 9.58 8.19
CA SER A 380 -3.69 10.42 7.01
C SER A 380 -2.99 9.87 5.77
N CYS A 381 -3.42 10.34 4.59
CA CYS A 381 -2.71 10.15 3.32
C CYS A 381 -2.01 11.46 2.95
N LEU A 382 -0.75 11.66 3.38
CA LEU A 382 0.01 12.91 3.23
C LEU A 382 -0.80 14.16 3.64
N ASP A 383 -1.53 14.07 4.76
CA ASP A 383 -2.40 15.13 5.28
C ASP A 383 -3.51 15.63 4.32
N LEU A 384 -3.78 14.90 3.23
CA LEU A 384 -4.90 15.22 2.32
C LEU A 384 -6.25 14.89 2.95
N PHE A 385 -6.35 13.72 3.58
CA PHE A 385 -7.52 13.26 4.31
C PHE A 385 -7.13 12.16 5.31
N VAL A 386 -7.93 12.03 6.37
CA VAL A 386 -7.81 10.96 7.36
C VAL A 386 -8.60 9.74 6.90
N LEU A 387 -8.01 8.56 7.04
CA LEU A 387 -8.61 7.28 6.70
C LEU A 387 -9.71 6.93 7.72
N THR A 388 -10.95 7.28 7.36
CA THR A 388 -12.18 6.98 8.11
C THR A 388 -13.08 6.06 7.29
N ASN A 389 -14.09 5.44 7.91
CA ASN A 389 -15.09 4.62 7.21
C ASN A 389 -15.73 5.36 6.02
N ALA A 390 -15.98 6.67 6.14
CA ALA A 390 -16.49 7.49 5.05
C ALA A 390 -15.49 7.60 3.89
N SER A 391 -14.20 7.77 4.17
CA SER A 391 -13.15 7.80 3.14
C SER A 391 -13.04 6.48 2.37
N ILE A 392 -13.31 5.35 3.01
CA ILE A 392 -13.34 4.02 2.37
C ILE A 392 -14.50 3.98 1.37
N SER A 393 -15.70 4.35 1.80
CA SER A 393 -16.88 4.41 0.94
C SER A 393 -16.67 5.35 -0.25
N ASN A 394 -16.05 6.52 -0.03
CA ASN A 394 -15.72 7.46 -1.09
C ASN A 394 -14.70 6.89 -2.09
N THR A 395 -13.71 6.12 -1.61
CA THR A 395 -12.73 5.46 -2.47
C THR A 395 -13.38 4.40 -3.35
N ILE A 396 -14.26 3.57 -2.77
CA ILE A 396 -15.01 2.55 -3.52
C ILE A 396 -15.91 3.20 -4.56
N ALA A 397 -16.63 4.26 -4.17
CA ALA A 397 -17.48 5.02 -5.08
C ALA A 397 -16.65 5.62 -6.24
N ALA A 398 -15.48 6.21 -5.95
CA ALA A 398 -14.60 6.77 -6.96
C ALA A 398 -14.11 5.69 -7.95
N VAL A 399 -13.65 4.54 -7.46
CA VAL A 399 -13.22 3.42 -8.33
C VAL A 399 -14.36 2.96 -9.23
N ALA A 400 -15.58 2.81 -8.68
CA ALA A 400 -16.76 2.46 -9.44
C ALA A 400 -17.11 3.51 -10.50
N SER A 401 -17.10 4.80 -10.13
CA SER A 401 -17.35 5.91 -11.06
C SER A 401 -16.32 5.97 -12.19
N TYR A 402 -15.02 5.86 -11.87
CA TYR A 402 -13.97 5.83 -12.89
C TYR A 402 -14.12 4.64 -13.84
N PHE A 403 -14.44 3.47 -13.30
CA PHE A 403 -14.71 2.30 -14.12
C PHE A 403 -15.90 2.51 -15.06
N LEU A 404 -17.02 3.05 -14.56
CA LEU A 404 -18.20 3.33 -15.38
C LEU A 404 -17.90 4.34 -16.49
N ILE A 405 -17.11 5.38 -16.20
CA ILE A 405 -16.67 6.35 -17.20
C ILE A 405 -15.85 5.66 -18.30
N VAL A 406 -14.87 4.83 -17.93
CA VAL A 406 -14.04 4.10 -18.89
C VAL A 406 -14.89 3.11 -19.72
N ALA A 407 -15.86 2.43 -19.08
CA ALA A 407 -16.76 1.51 -19.74
C ALA A 407 -17.71 2.20 -20.74
N ASP A 408 -18.11 3.44 -20.47
CA ASP A 408 -18.93 4.23 -21.39
C ASP A 408 -18.11 4.72 -22.60
N PHE A 409 -16.86 5.15 -22.36
CA PHE A 409 -15.92 5.51 -23.44
C PHE A 409 -15.58 4.32 -24.35
N SER A 410 -15.40 3.12 -23.80
CA SER A 410 -15.12 1.93 -24.62
C SER A 410 -16.31 1.58 -25.50
N ARG A 411 -17.54 1.62 -24.97
CA ARG A 411 -18.78 1.37 -25.74
C ARG A 411 -18.99 2.38 -26.86
N SER A 412 -18.81 3.67 -26.58
CA SER A 412 -18.98 4.73 -27.59
C SER A 412 -17.97 4.64 -28.74
N THR A 413 -16.75 4.17 -28.46
CA THR A 413 -15.71 3.97 -29.48
C THR A 413 -16.05 2.79 -30.40
N VAL A 414 -16.51 1.66 -29.84
CA VAL A 414 -16.91 0.48 -30.62
C VAL A 414 -18.13 0.79 -31.51
N GLY A 415 -19.12 1.54 -31.00
CA GLY A 415 -20.31 1.92 -31.77
C GLY A 415 -20.03 2.72 -33.04
N ARG A 416 -18.98 3.57 -33.04
CA ARG A 416 -18.57 4.36 -34.22
C ARG A 416 -17.89 3.52 -35.31
N GLN A 417 -17.11 2.50 -34.93
CA GLN A 417 -16.47 1.63 -35.93
C GLN A 417 -17.50 0.85 -36.73
N THR A 418 -18.55 0.33 -36.08
CA THR A 418 -19.61 -0.44 -36.75
C THR A 418 -20.40 0.40 -37.78
N GLN A 419 -20.61 1.70 -37.52
CA GLN A 419 -21.28 2.60 -38.46
C GLN A 419 -20.42 2.98 -39.67
N THR A 420 -19.10 3.00 -39.54
CA THR A 420 -18.20 3.39 -40.64
C THR A 420 -17.96 2.22 -41.62
N THR A 421 -18.17 0.98 -41.17
CA THR A 421 -18.13 -0.23 -42.03
C THR A 421 -19.48 -0.63 -42.61
N ALA A 422 -20.56 0.08 -42.31
CA ALA A 422 -21.81 -0.08 -43.05
C ALA A 422 -21.56 0.44 -44.48
N ALA A 423 -21.38 -0.50 -45.42
CA ALA A 423 -21.09 -0.21 -46.81
C ALA A 423 -21.97 0.92 -47.36
N PRO A 424 -21.44 1.87 -48.15
CA PRO A 424 -22.27 2.86 -48.81
C PRO A 424 -23.36 2.10 -49.58
N PRO A 425 -24.62 2.55 -49.53
CA PRO A 425 -25.70 1.88 -50.25
C PRO A 425 -25.25 1.73 -51.69
N THR A 426 -25.19 0.50 -52.18
CA THR A 426 -24.98 0.18 -53.58
C THR A 426 -26.01 0.97 -54.38
N VAL A 427 -25.60 2.11 -54.91
CA VAL A 427 -26.34 2.84 -55.93
C VAL A 427 -26.37 1.90 -57.13
N SER A 428 -27.51 1.27 -57.35
CA SER A 428 -27.81 0.51 -58.54
C SER A 428 -27.66 1.42 -59.76
N ALA A 429 -26.47 1.40 -60.38
CA ALA A 429 -26.23 2.05 -61.65
C ALA A 429 -27.07 1.35 -62.71
N VAL A 430 -28.06 2.09 -63.23
CA VAL A 430 -28.80 1.78 -64.46
C VAL A 430 -27.78 1.75 -65.62
N PRO A 431 -27.78 0.71 -66.47
CA PRO A 431 -26.91 0.66 -67.63
C PRO A 431 -27.60 1.37 -68.80
N ASP A 432 -27.26 2.63 -69.05
CA ASP A 432 -27.60 3.29 -70.31
C ASP A 432 -26.35 3.83 -71.02
N LEU A 433 -26.16 3.22 -72.20
CA LEU A 433 -25.65 3.82 -73.43
C LEU A 433 -24.20 4.32 -73.49
N VAL A 434 -23.38 3.42 -74.02
CA VAL A 434 -22.60 3.62 -75.26
C VAL A 434 -23.16 4.74 -76.14
N ALA A 435 -22.41 5.85 -76.26
CA ALA A 435 -22.05 6.47 -77.54
C ALA A 435 -21.33 7.80 -77.31
N ASN A 436 -20.31 8.02 -78.12
CA ASN A 436 -19.67 9.29 -78.46
C ASN A 436 -18.37 9.68 -77.78
N LEU A 437 -17.34 9.58 -78.63
CA LEU A 437 -16.24 10.52 -78.83
C LEU A 437 -14.86 10.11 -78.29
N THR A 438 -14.37 9.02 -78.89
CA THR A 438 -13.04 9.05 -79.52
C THR A 438 -12.94 10.18 -80.55
N THR A 439 -11.70 10.55 -80.87
CA THR A 439 -11.23 11.50 -81.91
C THR A 439 -11.28 12.97 -81.49
N THR A 440 -10.12 13.55 -81.12
CA THR A 440 -9.35 14.44 -82.02
C THR A 440 -8.04 14.90 -81.35
N ALA A 441 -6.93 14.68 -82.08
CA ALA A 441 -5.61 15.34 -82.07
C ALA A 441 -4.73 15.22 -80.80
N MET A 442 -3.57 14.56 -80.78
CA MET A 442 -2.43 14.53 -81.71
C MET A 442 -1.70 15.89 -81.78
N SER A 443 -0.37 15.84 -81.59
CA SER A 443 0.63 16.89 -81.87
C SER A 443 0.89 17.96 -80.79
N LEU A 444 1.91 17.75 -79.93
CA LEU A 444 3.16 18.56 -79.93
C LEU A 444 4.16 18.12 -78.83
N MET A 445 5.33 17.68 -79.32
CA MET A 445 6.71 17.81 -78.78
C MET A 445 7.10 17.04 -77.50
N SER A 446 7.89 15.96 -77.57
CA SER A 446 9.33 15.86 -77.95
C SER A 446 10.23 16.68 -77.02
N SER A 447 10.79 16.06 -75.99
CA SER A 447 12.19 15.58 -75.97
C SER A 447 13.23 16.70 -76.03
N GLU A 448 13.84 17.02 -74.89
CA GLU A 448 15.20 17.54 -74.83
C GLU A 448 16.01 16.70 -73.85
N THR A 449 17.19 16.32 -74.32
CA THR A 449 18.19 15.44 -73.71
C THR A 449 19.48 16.25 -73.62
N THR A 450 20.37 15.91 -72.68
CA THR A 450 21.80 16.31 -72.57
C THR A 450 22.10 17.75 -72.10
N GLY A 451 23.09 18.05 -71.25
CA GLY A 451 24.15 17.27 -70.58
C GLY A 451 25.10 18.20 -69.78
N SER A 452 26.01 17.61 -68.97
CA SER A 452 27.31 18.10 -68.43
C SER A 452 27.40 19.54 -67.85
N ILE A 453 27.91 19.81 -66.64
CA ILE A 453 29.11 19.37 -65.90
C ILE A 453 28.78 19.38 -64.40
#